data_AF-A0A2D4LLJ7-F1
#
_entry.id   AF-A0A2D4LLJ7-F1
#
_cell.length_a   1.000
_cell.length_b   1.000
_cell.length_c   1.000
_cell.angle_alpha   90.00
_cell.angle_beta   90.00
_cell.angle_gamma   90.00
#
_symmetry.space_group_name_H-M   'P 1'
#
loop_
_entity.id
_entity.type
_entity.pdbx_description
1 polymer ?
#
loop_
_entity_poly.entity_id
_entity_poly.type
_entity_poly.pdbx_seq_one_letter_code
_entity_poly.pdbx_strand_id
1 'polypeptide(L)'
;MKIRSPLLSRSQQVQMNADLITYLKKHCTGDVCILNAREWVKDHAVMYINKGPLPSTVEKSDCQKSECILTRLWIYSHHIYNKQKRKNIIDWSKELSLSGFSMPGKPGIICVEGPQKMCEEFWA
;
A
#
# COMPACT_ATOMS: atom_id res chain seq x y z
N MET A 1 -7.55 -0.42 11.47
CA MET A 1 -7.33 -0.38 10.00
C MET A 1 -7.29 1.08 9.55
N LYS A 2 -6.44 1.44 8.57
CA LYS A 2 -6.34 2.81 8.03
C LYS A 2 -6.30 2.76 6.50
N ILE A 3 -7.15 3.54 5.86
CA ILE A 3 -7.23 3.72 4.41
C ILE A 3 -6.49 5.00 4.05
N ARG A 4 -5.68 4.93 2.97
CA ARG A 4 -5.02 6.08 2.36
C ARG A 4 -5.22 6.00 0.84
N SER A 5 -5.55 7.13 0.23
CA SER A 5 -5.69 7.25 -1.22
C SER A 5 -5.33 8.68 -1.63
N PRO A 6 -4.56 8.88 -2.73
CA PRO A 6 -4.24 10.21 -3.24
C PRO A 6 -5.49 10.97 -3.74
N LEU A 7 -6.59 10.25 -4.03
CA LEU A 7 -7.85 10.83 -4.47
C LEU A 7 -8.69 11.40 -3.31
N LEU A 8 -8.29 11.15 -2.06
CA LEU A 8 -9.02 11.60 -0.88
C LEU A 8 -8.23 12.69 -0.16
N SER A 9 -8.87 13.81 0.13
CA SER A 9 -8.32 14.86 0.98
C SER A 9 -8.12 14.37 2.42
N ARG A 10 -7.30 15.08 3.20
CA ARG A 10 -7.03 14.72 4.60
C ARG A 10 -8.31 14.63 5.44
N SER A 11 -9.28 15.52 5.22
CA SER A 11 -10.56 15.49 5.93
C SER A 11 -11.42 14.30 5.51
N GLN A 12 -11.49 14.00 4.21
CA GLN A 12 -12.22 12.84 3.67
C GLN A 12 -11.63 11.52 4.19
N GLN A 13 -10.30 11.41 4.23
CA GLN A 13 -9.62 10.22 4.78
C GLN A 13 -9.92 10.05 6.26
N VAL A 14 -9.91 11.12 7.06
CA VAL A 14 -10.22 11.05 8.50
C VAL A 14 -11.67 10.58 8.70
N GLN A 15 -12.62 11.16 7.95
CA GLN A 15 -14.03 10.79 8.03
C GLN A 15 -14.25 9.32 7.65
N MET A 16 -13.75 8.90 6.49
CA MET A 16 -13.91 7.53 6.00
C MET A 16 -13.28 6.51 6.96
N ASN A 17 -12.13 6.84 7.56
CA ASN A 17 -11.49 5.97 8.55
C ASN A 17 -12.32 5.87 9.85
N ALA A 18 -12.93 6.97 10.30
CA ALA A 18 -13.81 6.96 11.47
C ALA A 18 -15.06 6.10 11.23
N ASP A 19 -15.67 6.24 10.04
CA ASP A 19 -16.85 5.50 9.65
C ASP A 19 -16.55 3.99 9.51
N LEU A 20 -15.44 3.62 8.87
CA LEU A 20 -14.99 2.23 8.79
C LEU A 20 -14.76 1.62 10.18
N ILE A 21 -14.10 2.35 11.08
CA ILE A 21 -13.86 1.85 12.45
C ILE A 21 -15.18 1.63 13.18
N THR A 22 -16.15 2.52 13.00
CA THR A 22 -17.48 2.42 13.61
C THR A 22 -18.24 1.21 13.06
N TYR A 23 -18.20 1.00 11.74
CA TYR A 23 -18.78 -0.17 11.09
C TYR A 23 -18.16 -1.46 11.61
N LEU A 24 -16.83 -1.55 11.65
CA LEU A 24 -16.14 -2.75 12.13
C LEU A 24 -16.46 -3.03 13.59
N LYS A 25 -16.46 -2.01 14.48
CA LYS A 25 -16.84 -2.23 15.88
C LYS A 25 -18.26 -2.77 16.05
N LYS A 26 -19.18 -2.39 15.17
CA LYS A 26 -20.59 -2.83 15.23
C LYS A 26 -20.80 -4.23 14.66
N HIS A 27 -20.12 -4.54 13.55
CA HIS A 27 -20.36 -5.78 12.80
C HIS A 27 -19.33 -6.88 13.08
N CYS A 28 -18.26 -6.56 13.82
CA CYS A 28 -17.14 -7.46 14.06
C CYS A 28 -16.71 -7.47 15.52
N THR A 29 -17.27 -8.41 16.27
CA THR A 29 -16.85 -8.72 17.64
C THR A 29 -16.26 -10.12 17.68
N GLY A 30 -14.93 -10.21 17.78
CA GLY A 30 -14.21 -11.47 18.00
C GLY A 30 -13.71 -12.19 16.74
N ASP A 31 -14.16 -11.80 15.53
CA ASP A 31 -13.87 -12.52 14.29
C ASP A 31 -12.98 -11.75 13.29
N VAL A 32 -12.49 -12.48 12.27
CA VAL A 32 -11.69 -11.93 11.15
C VAL A 32 -12.57 -11.06 10.25
N CYS A 33 -12.28 -9.76 10.21
CA CYS A 33 -13.12 -8.79 9.52
C CYS A 33 -12.50 -8.06 8.34
N ILE A 34 -11.43 -8.62 7.79
CA ILE A 34 -10.75 -8.04 6.63
C ILE A 34 -11.65 -8.02 5.38
N LEU A 35 -12.48 -9.06 5.19
CA LEU A 35 -13.40 -9.14 4.06
C LEU A 35 -14.54 -8.12 4.19
N ASN A 36 -15.16 -8.04 5.37
CA ASN A 36 -16.20 -7.06 5.67
C ASN A 36 -15.67 -5.62 5.53
N ALA A 37 -14.43 -5.37 5.95
CA ALA A 37 -13.78 -4.08 5.75
C ALA A 37 -13.58 -3.76 4.27
N ARG A 38 -13.11 -4.73 3.47
CA ARG A 38 -12.94 -4.57 2.03
C ARG A 38 -14.27 -4.28 1.33
N GLU A 39 -15.31 -5.03 1.68
CA GLU A 39 -16.66 -4.89 1.10
C GLU A 39 -17.25 -3.52 1.42
N TRP A 40 -17.19 -3.10 2.70
CA TRP A 40 -17.63 -1.77 3.10
C TRP A 40 -16.91 -0.65 2.35
N VAL A 41 -15.59 -0.76 2.20
CA VAL A 41 -14.79 0.23 1.45
C VAL A 41 -15.23 0.28 -0.02
N LYS A 42 -15.45 -0.87 -0.66
CA LYS A 42 -15.90 -0.94 -2.05
C LYS A 42 -17.22 -0.20 -2.25
N ASP A 43 -18.16 -0.36 -1.32
CA ASP A 43 -19.50 0.21 -1.45
C ASP A 43 -19.54 1.72 -1.11
N HIS A 44 -18.68 2.19 -0.21
CA HIS A 44 -18.74 3.56 0.31
C HIS A 44 -17.67 4.50 -0.28
N ALA A 45 -16.61 3.98 -0.91
CA ALA A 45 -15.48 4.79 -1.40
C ALA A 45 -15.90 5.93 -2.34
N VAL A 46 -16.84 5.67 -3.26
CA VAL A 46 -17.31 6.65 -4.27
C VAL A 46 -17.92 7.90 -3.61
N MET A 47 -18.59 7.75 -2.47
CA MET A 47 -19.22 8.86 -1.74
C MET A 47 -18.21 9.85 -1.16
N TYR A 48 -17.00 9.39 -0.84
CA TYR A 48 -15.95 10.24 -0.29
C TYR A 48 -15.12 10.91 -1.40
N ILE A 49 -14.95 10.25 -2.56
CA ILE A 49 -14.23 10.80 -3.71
C ILE A 49 -15.01 11.96 -4.34
N ASN A 50 -16.32 11.82 -4.52
CA ASN A 50 -17.16 12.81 -5.20
C ASN A 50 -17.50 14.06 -4.38
N LYS A 51 -17.03 14.16 -3.13
CA LYS A 51 -17.25 15.32 -2.23
C LYS A 51 -16.17 16.40 -2.34
N GLY A 52 -15.14 16.20 -3.16
CA GLY A 52 -14.13 17.23 -3.43
C GLY A 52 -14.63 18.24 -4.46
N PRO A 53 -14.20 19.52 -4.41
CA PRO A 53 -14.43 20.44 -5.51
C PRO A 53 -13.81 19.84 -6.77
N LEU A 54 -14.56 19.82 -7.87
CA LEU A 54 -14.04 19.49 -9.20
C LEU A 54 -12.84 20.43 -9.46
N PRO A 55 -11.60 19.95 -9.63
CA PRO A 55 -10.59 20.80 -10.22
C PRO A 55 -10.94 20.93 -11.69
N SER A 56 -11.34 22.14 -12.06
CA SER A 56 -11.35 22.63 -13.42
C SER A 56 -10.08 22.21 -14.16
N THR A 57 -10.29 21.74 -15.39
CA THR A 57 -9.33 21.58 -16.47
C THR A 57 -8.12 22.51 -16.33
N VAL A 58 -6.95 21.93 -16.08
CA VAL A 58 -5.66 22.55 -16.43
C VAL A 58 -4.86 21.50 -17.17
N GLU A 59 -4.60 21.81 -18.43
CA GLU A 59 -3.77 21.05 -19.34
C GLU A 59 -2.28 21.11 -18.95
N LYS A 60 -1.53 20.09 -19.41
CA LYS A 60 -0.07 19.94 -19.53
C LYS A 60 0.62 19.48 -18.24
N SER A 61 1.33 18.35 -18.20
CA SER A 61 2.13 17.71 -19.24
C SER A 61 1.79 16.23 -19.45
N ASP A 62 1.98 15.77 -20.67
CA ASP A 62 2.06 14.37 -21.06
C ASP A 62 3.15 13.65 -20.26
N CYS A 63 2.79 13.10 -19.09
CA CYS A 63 3.47 11.95 -18.54
C CYS A 63 2.46 10.81 -18.62
N GLN A 64 2.84 9.79 -19.38
CA GLN A 64 2.03 8.63 -19.65
C GLN A 64 1.33 8.17 -18.37
N LYS A 65 0.00 8.18 -18.37
CA LYS A 65 -0.83 7.42 -17.42
C LYS A 65 -0.60 5.93 -17.65
N SER A 66 0.61 5.45 -17.45
CA SER A 66 0.79 4.07 -17.04
C SER A 66 0.18 3.99 -15.65
N GLU A 67 -0.83 3.12 -15.50
CA GLU A 67 -1.40 2.81 -14.20
C GLU A 67 -0.24 2.54 -13.23
N CYS A 68 -0.02 3.44 -12.28
CA CYS A 68 1.03 3.28 -11.29
C CYS A 68 0.53 2.24 -10.28
N ILE A 69 0.61 0.97 -10.68
CA ILE A 69 0.23 -0.16 -9.84
C ILE A 69 1.26 -0.21 -8.71
N LEU A 70 0.77 -0.03 -7.49
CA LEU A 70 1.55 -0.25 -6.29
C LEU A 70 1.50 -1.73 -5.96
N THR A 71 2.66 -2.36 -5.89
CA THR A 71 2.82 -3.78 -5.59
C THR A 71 3.57 -3.94 -4.29
N ARG A 72 3.23 -4.99 -3.54
CA ARG A 72 3.97 -5.44 -2.38
C ARG A 72 4.39 -6.89 -2.57
N LEU A 73 5.69 -7.14 -2.53
CA LEU A 73 6.26 -8.48 -2.60
C LEU A 73 6.65 -8.97 -1.20
N TRP A 74 6.29 -10.22 -0.92
CA TRP A 74 6.72 -10.98 0.25
C TRP A 74 7.67 -12.07 -0.21
N ILE A 75 8.95 -11.88 0.07
CA ILE A 75 10.01 -12.79 -0.36
C ILE A 75 10.42 -13.63 0.84
N TYR A 76 10.20 -14.94 0.71
CA TYR A 76 10.61 -15.92 1.69
C TYR A 76 11.97 -16.51 1.29
N SER A 77 12.93 -16.46 2.19
CA SER A 77 14.23 -17.08 2.01
C SER A 77 14.50 -18.07 3.13
N HIS A 78 15.19 -19.16 2.82
CA HIS A 78 15.52 -20.16 3.84
C HIS A 78 16.38 -19.56 4.97
N HIS A 79 17.28 -18.63 4.65
CA HIS A 79 18.05 -17.87 5.62
C HIS A 79 18.71 -16.63 4.99
N ILE A 80 18.87 -15.55 5.78
CA ILE A 80 19.60 -14.33 5.37
C ILE A 80 20.69 -14.02 6.41
N TYR A 81 21.73 -14.85 6.42
CA TYR A 81 22.87 -14.71 7.36
C TYR A 81 24.04 -13.90 6.80
N ASN A 82 24.27 -14.00 5.49
CA ASN A 82 25.40 -13.36 4.84
C ASN A 82 25.30 -11.82 4.96
N LYS A 83 26.33 -11.19 5.54
CA LYS A 83 26.42 -9.73 5.72
C LYS A 83 26.27 -8.98 4.40
N GLN A 84 26.88 -9.50 3.33
CA GLN A 84 26.78 -8.92 2.00
C GLN A 84 25.34 -8.98 1.47
N LYS A 85 24.65 -10.12 1.64
CA LYS A 85 23.23 -10.23 1.23
C LYS A 85 22.36 -9.20 1.94
N ARG A 86 22.55 -9.01 3.26
CA ARG A 86 21.81 -7.99 4.03
C ARG A 86 22.06 -6.58 3.51
N LYS A 87 23.32 -6.25 3.22
CA LYS A 87 23.69 -4.96 2.66
C LYS A 87 23.08 -4.75 1.27
N ASN A 88 23.20 -5.74 0.39
CA ASN A 88 22.62 -5.68 -0.95
C ASN A 88 21.10 -5.48 -0.92
N ILE A 89 20.37 -6.18 -0.05
CA ILE A 89 18.91 -5.99 0.09
C ILE A 89 18.56 -4.53 0.40
N ILE A 90 19.29 -3.91 1.33
CA ILE A 90 19.05 -2.53 1.75
C ILE A 90 19.46 -1.56 0.64
N ASP A 91 20.62 -1.76 0.03
CA ASP A 91 21.17 -0.87 -0.99
C ASP A 91 20.31 -0.92 -2.27
N TRP A 92 19.90 -2.11 -2.72
CA TRP A 92 19.02 -2.29 -3.88
C TRP A 92 17.62 -1.70 -3.66
N SER A 93 17.06 -1.85 -2.44
CA SER A 93 15.79 -1.21 -2.09
C SER A 93 15.86 0.31 -2.16
N LYS A 94 17.00 0.92 -1.79
CA LYS A 94 17.19 2.37 -1.85
C LYS A 94 17.36 2.86 -3.28
N GLU A 95 18.14 2.14 -4.08
CA GLU A 95 18.38 2.47 -5.49
C GLU A 95 17.06 2.49 -6.28
N LEU A 96 16.20 1.51 -6.04
CA LEU A 96 14.87 1.41 -6.66
C LEU A 96 13.78 2.26 -5.99
N SER A 97 14.14 3.06 -4.97
CA SER A 97 13.20 3.88 -4.18
C SER A 97 12.02 3.10 -3.61
N LEU A 98 12.25 1.84 -3.22
CA LEU A 98 11.27 0.95 -2.61
C LEU A 98 11.27 1.11 -1.08
N SER A 99 10.10 0.95 -0.48
CA SER A 99 9.93 0.91 0.97
C SER A 99 9.69 -0.52 1.46
N GLY A 100 9.92 -0.80 2.74
CA GLY A 100 9.70 -2.13 3.29
C GLY A 100 10.62 -2.48 4.45
N PHE A 101 10.86 -3.77 4.65
CA PHE A 101 11.72 -4.28 5.71
C PHE A 101 12.38 -5.62 5.34
N SER A 102 13.48 -5.94 6.02
CA SER A 102 14.10 -7.25 5.98
C SER A 102 14.32 -7.77 7.40
N MET A 103 13.87 -9.00 7.66
CA MET A 103 14.09 -9.73 8.89
C MET A 103 15.15 -10.82 8.63
N PRO A 104 16.44 -10.55 8.89
CA PRO A 104 17.48 -11.56 8.75
C PRO A 104 17.33 -12.64 9.82
N GLY A 105 17.30 -13.90 9.41
CA GLY A 105 17.06 -15.03 10.32
C GLY A 105 16.93 -16.35 9.56
N LYS A 106 16.33 -17.35 10.22
CA LYS A 106 15.88 -18.62 9.63
C LYS A 106 14.43 -18.88 10.07
N PRO A 107 13.43 -18.65 9.20
CA PRO A 107 13.58 -18.16 7.83
C PRO A 107 13.95 -16.67 7.77
N GLY A 108 14.50 -16.25 6.64
CA GLY A 108 14.67 -14.84 6.33
C GLY A 108 13.46 -14.32 5.57
N ILE A 109 12.92 -13.17 5.97
CA ILE A 109 11.75 -12.56 5.33
C ILE A 109 12.12 -11.18 4.82
N ILE A 110 11.69 -10.86 3.61
CA ILE A 110 11.84 -9.53 3.02
C ILE A 110 10.47 -9.08 2.53
N CYS A 111 10.08 -7.87 2.89
CA CYS A 111 8.90 -7.19 2.35
C CYS A 111 9.39 -5.95 1.62
N VAL A 112 9.01 -5.80 0.35
CA VAL A 112 9.25 -4.57 -0.42
C VAL A 112 7.94 -4.10 -1.04
N GLU A 113 7.70 -2.79 -1.03
CA GLU A 113 6.52 -2.15 -1.58
C GLU A 113 6.87 -0.87 -2.33
N GLY A 114 6.23 -0.68 -3.49
CA GLY A 114 6.46 0.45 -4.39
C GLY A 114 5.83 0.23 -5.77
N PRO A 115 6.26 0.96 -6.81
CA PRO A 115 5.77 0.77 -8.17
C PRO A 115 6.06 -0.64 -8.69
N GLN A 116 5.09 -1.27 -9.37
CA GLN A 116 5.17 -2.65 -9.84
C GLN A 116 6.47 -2.97 -10.57
N LYS A 117 6.86 -2.12 -11.54
CA LYS A 117 8.08 -2.29 -12.33
C LYS A 117 9.34 -2.36 -11.45
N MET A 118 9.41 -1.51 -10.42
CA MET A 118 10.55 -1.47 -9.50
C MET A 118 10.54 -2.69 -8.57
N CYS A 119 9.37 -3.15 -8.12
CA CYS A 119 9.27 -4.38 -7.34
C CYS A 119 9.66 -5.62 -8.15
N GLU A 120 9.27 -5.69 -9.43
CA GLU A 120 9.70 -6.75 -10.34
C GLU A 120 11.21 -6.72 -10.57
N GLU A 121 11.80 -5.53 -10.76
CA GLU A 121 13.24 -5.32 -10.90
C GLU A 121 14.02 -5.65 -9.62
N PHE A 122 13.41 -5.51 -8.44
CA PHE A 122 14.02 -5.96 -7.18
C PHE A 122 14.10 -7.48 -7.06
N TRP A 123 13.15 -8.21 -7.67
CA TRP A 123 13.06 -9.68 -7.59
C TRP A 123 13.79 -10.41 -8.72
N ALA A 124 13.94 -9.76 -9.88
CA ALA A 124 14.66 -10.27 -11.05
C ALA A 124 16.11 -10.64 -10.72
#